data_AF-A0AAW1RQD0-F1
#
_entry.id   AF-A0AAW1RQD0-F1
#
_cell.length_a   1.000
_cell.length_b   1.000
_cell.length_c   1.000
_cell.angle_alpha   90.00
_cell.angle_beta   90.00
_cell.angle_gamma   90.00
#
_symmetry.space_group_name_H-M   'P 1'
#
loop_
_entity.id
_entity.type
_entity.pdbx_description
1 polymer ?
#
loop_
_entity_poly.entity_id
_entity_poly.type
_entity_poly.pdbx_seq_one_letter_code
_entity_poly.pdbx_strand_id
1 'polypeptide(L)'
;LASVWVELRAFHSVRTEMAHFCSSLQSYIVLEVLEACWGRFMDRLPHATNLEGLIAAHSTFLEGLLKGALLGGPASAQTGDLQAELQAALRSVAQLPSPVGKLQELVAVAHMTTRARFDLREKHIQAGEWGSSASLQPASVIDKDAVADIRGAVQRVNADFKQHQQAFIRLLQLQADVDLQFLLFRLDQSGESNAI
;
A
#
# COMPACT_ATOMS: atom_id res chain seq x y z
N LEU A 1 -26.09 3.65 -7.92
CA LEU A 1 -25.63 3.01 -6.67
C LEU A 1 -24.80 1.77 -6.94
N ALA A 2 -25.28 0.79 -7.72
CA ALA A 2 -24.51 -0.41 -8.08
C ALA A 2 -23.12 -0.10 -8.69
N SER A 3 -23.03 0.90 -9.57
CA SER A 3 -21.74 1.34 -10.15
C SER A 3 -20.75 1.86 -9.10
N VAL A 4 -21.20 2.66 -8.14
CA VAL A 4 -20.35 3.23 -7.07
C VAL A 4 -19.83 2.14 -6.14
N TRP A 5 -20.65 1.13 -5.85
CA TRP A 5 -20.24 -0.03 -5.06
C TRP A 5 -19.14 -0.84 -5.72
N VAL A 6 -19.21 -1.03 -7.04
CA VAL A 6 -18.15 -1.70 -7.81
C VAL A 6 -16.84 -0.91 -7.72
N GLU A 7 -16.89 0.42 -7.84
CA GLU A 7 -15.70 1.27 -7.70
C GLU A 7 -15.08 1.19 -6.30
N LEU A 8 -15.91 1.29 -5.27
CA LEU A 8 -15.44 1.19 -3.89
C LEU A 8 -14.78 -0.16 -3.61
N ARG A 9 -15.35 -1.25 -4.15
CA ARG A 9 -14.77 -2.58 -4.03
C ARG A 9 -13.43 -2.67 -4.76
N ALA A 10 -13.33 -2.12 -5.97
CA ALA A 10 -12.09 -2.09 -6.73
C ALA A 10 -10.98 -1.31 -5.98
N PHE A 11 -11.31 -0.13 -5.44
CA PHE A 11 -10.37 0.67 -4.65
C PHE A 11 -9.95 -0.02 -3.36
N HIS A 12 -10.91 -0.65 -2.67
CA HIS A 12 -10.60 -1.42 -1.48
C HIS A 12 -9.66 -2.57 -1.79
N SER A 13 -9.88 -3.30 -2.89
CA SER A 13 -8.98 -4.37 -3.34
C SER A 13 -7.55 -3.86 -3.55
N VAL A 14 -7.37 -2.78 -4.34
CA VAL A 14 -6.04 -2.17 -4.58
C VAL A 14 -5.37 -1.76 -3.27
N ARG A 15 -6.11 -1.11 -2.37
CA ARG A 15 -5.59 -0.67 -1.08
C ARG A 15 -5.14 -1.85 -0.21
N THR A 16 -5.98 -2.88 -0.12
CA THR A 16 -5.70 -4.07 0.67
C THR A 16 -4.46 -4.78 0.15
N GLU A 17 -4.32 -4.89 -1.17
CA GLU A 17 -3.15 -5.49 -1.79
C GLU A 17 -1.85 -4.72 -1.49
N MET A 18 -1.86 -3.40 -1.68
CA MET A 18 -0.71 -2.55 -1.35
C MET A 18 -0.37 -2.59 0.16
N ALA A 19 -1.38 -2.64 1.02
CA ALA A 19 -1.18 -2.76 2.47
C ALA A 19 -0.56 -4.12 2.84
N HIS A 20 -0.98 -5.21 2.19
CA HIS A 20 -0.36 -6.51 2.35
C HIS A 20 1.11 -6.50 1.90
N PHE A 21 1.41 -5.92 0.75
CA PHE A 21 2.79 -5.76 0.29
C PHE A 21 3.67 -5.06 1.34
N CYS A 22 3.22 -3.91 1.86
CA CYS A 22 3.96 -3.18 2.90
C CYS A 22 4.10 -3.98 4.20
N SER A 23 3.04 -4.66 4.64
CA SER A 23 3.05 -5.44 5.88
C SER A 23 3.97 -6.66 5.78
N SER A 24 3.98 -7.34 4.64
CA SER A 24 4.89 -8.45 4.35
C SER A 24 6.35 -8.00 4.36
N LEU A 25 6.64 -6.84 3.75
CA LEU A 25 7.98 -6.24 3.75
C LEU A 25 8.42 -5.84 5.16
N GLN A 26 7.54 -5.19 5.93
CA GLN A 26 7.84 -4.79 7.31
C GLN A 26 8.11 -6.03 8.18
N SER A 27 7.28 -7.05 8.06
CA SER A 27 7.45 -8.30 8.81
C SER A 27 8.80 -8.94 8.49
N TYR A 28 9.16 -8.97 7.20
CA TYR A 28 10.49 -9.41 6.74
C TYR A 28 11.64 -8.67 7.41
N ILE A 29 11.59 -7.32 7.39
CA ILE A 29 12.66 -6.51 7.96
C ILE A 29 12.77 -6.75 9.48
N VAL A 30 11.65 -6.87 10.19
CA VAL A 30 11.66 -6.99 11.65
C VAL A 30 12.06 -8.39 12.11
N LEU A 31 11.45 -9.44 11.57
CA LEU A 31 11.59 -10.80 12.07
C LEU A 31 12.76 -11.53 11.41
N GLU A 32 12.92 -11.42 10.10
CA GLU A 32 13.95 -12.17 9.38
C GLU A 32 15.29 -11.42 9.34
N VAL A 33 15.28 -10.08 9.25
CA VAL A 33 16.53 -9.31 9.17
C VAL A 33 17.00 -8.82 10.54
N LEU A 34 16.19 -8.02 11.24
CA LEU A 34 16.60 -7.37 12.48
C LEU A 34 16.84 -8.39 13.60
N GLU A 35 15.89 -9.30 13.84
CA GLU A 35 16.01 -10.29 14.92
C GLU A 35 17.18 -11.26 14.68
N ALA A 36 17.35 -11.73 13.44
CA ALA A 36 18.47 -12.61 13.09
C ALA A 36 19.84 -11.91 13.21
N CYS A 37 19.96 -10.67 12.73
CA CYS A 37 21.19 -9.90 12.86
C CYS A 37 21.51 -9.59 14.33
N TRP A 38 20.49 -9.24 15.12
CA TRP A 38 20.63 -8.97 16.54
C TRP A 38 21.08 -10.22 17.32
N GLY A 39 20.49 -11.38 17.06
CA GLY A 39 20.92 -12.64 17.66
C GLY A 39 22.40 -12.94 17.38
N ARG A 40 22.82 -12.84 16.11
CA ARG A 40 24.22 -13.03 15.73
C ARG A 40 25.17 -12.03 16.39
N PHE A 41 24.74 -10.79 16.57
CA PHE A 41 25.52 -9.77 17.27
C PHE A 41 25.68 -10.10 18.76
N MET A 42 24.59 -10.46 19.42
CA MET A 42 24.58 -10.86 20.84
C MET A 42 25.40 -12.11 21.11
N ASP A 43 25.44 -13.07 20.18
CA ASP A 43 26.31 -14.26 20.30
C ASP A 43 27.80 -13.92 20.18
N ARG A 44 28.14 -12.90 19.37
CA ARG A 44 29.52 -12.45 19.16
C ARG A 44 30.03 -11.55 20.27
N LEU A 45 29.14 -10.82 20.95
CA LEU A 45 29.50 -9.81 21.95
C LEU A 45 30.37 -10.36 23.10
N PRO A 46 30.10 -11.55 23.70
CA PRO A 46 30.95 -12.11 24.75
C PRO A 46 32.36 -12.50 24.28
N HIS A 47 32.54 -12.69 22.97
CA HIS A 47 33.81 -13.10 22.38
C HIS A 47 34.69 -11.90 21.99
N ALA A 48 34.17 -10.67 22.07
CA ALA A 48 34.93 -9.45 21.84
C ALA A 48 35.78 -9.10 23.07
N THR A 49 37.07 -9.48 23.04
CA THR A 49 38.00 -9.27 24.17
C THR A 49 38.57 -7.86 24.26
N ASN A 50 38.40 -7.04 23.21
CA ASN A 50 38.88 -5.67 23.15
C ASN A 50 37.94 -4.78 22.31
N LEU A 51 38.19 -3.47 22.31
CA LEU A 51 37.38 -2.49 21.59
C LEU A 51 37.34 -2.75 20.08
N GLU A 52 38.46 -3.17 19.48
CA GLU A 52 38.52 -3.49 18.05
C GLU A 52 37.60 -4.66 17.69
N GLY A 53 37.56 -5.69 18.53
CA GLY A 53 36.64 -6.83 18.39
C GLY A 53 35.17 -6.39 18.51
N LEU A 54 34.87 -5.46 19.41
CA LEU A 54 33.53 -4.90 19.56
C LEU A 54 33.13 -4.08 18.31
N ILE A 55 34.02 -3.23 17.81
CA ILE A 55 33.80 -2.43 16.60
C ILE A 55 33.60 -3.37 15.40
N ALA A 56 34.42 -4.40 15.25
CA ALA A 56 34.29 -5.38 14.17
C ALA A 56 32.94 -6.12 14.21
N ALA A 57 32.53 -6.59 15.40
CA ALA A 57 31.24 -7.26 15.58
C ALA A 57 30.07 -6.33 15.23
N HIS A 58 30.14 -5.06 15.64
CA HIS A 58 29.13 -4.06 15.34
C HIS A 58 29.08 -3.70 13.84
N SER A 59 30.24 -3.55 13.19
CA SER A 59 30.30 -3.30 11.74
C SER A 59 29.69 -4.46 10.96
N THR A 60 29.97 -5.72 11.34
CA THR A 60 29.33 -6.88 10.68
C THR A 60 27.82 -6.91 10.92
N PHE A 61 27.36 -6.51 12.11
CA PHE A 61 25.93 -6.37 12.38
C PHE A 61 25.27 -5.35 11.45
N LEU A 62 25.85 -4.16 11.30
CA LEU A 62 25.32 -3.12 10.41
C LEU A 62 25.36 -3.53 8.94
N GLU A 63 26.44 -4.17 8.47
CA GLU A 63 26.53 -4.68 7.10
C GLU A 63 25.46 -5.73 6.82
N GLY A 64 25.25 -6.66 7.75
CA GLY A 64 24.19 -7.66 7.67
C GLY A 64 22.79 -7.04 7.62
N LEU A 65 22.55 -6.05 8.47
CA LEU A 65 21.28 -5.32 8.52
C LEU A 65 21.02 -4.57 7.21
N LEU A 66 22.00 -3.81 6.71
CA LEU A 66 21.87 -3.07 5.46
C LEU A 66 21.65 -4.02 4.28
N LYS A 67 22.42 -5.09 4.18
CA LYS A 67 22.26 -6.09 3.12
C LYS A 67 20.88 -6.76 3.17
N GLY A 68 20.48 -7.26 4.33
CA GLY A 68 19.19 -7.94 4.52
C GLY A 68 18.00 -7.01 4.31
N ALA A 69 18.08 -5.76 4.75
CA ALA A 69 17.01 -4.77 4.56
C ALA A 69 16.94 -4.21 3.13
N LEU A 70 17.75 -4.73 2.19
CA LEU A 70 17.85 -4.23 0.80
C LEU A 70 18.29 -2.75 0.73
N LEU A 71 19.08 -2.32 1.72
CA LEU A 71 19.62 -0.95 1.86
C LEU A 71 21.14 -0.89 1.67
N GLY A 72 21.80 -2.04 1.56
CA GLY A 72 23.21 -2.11 1.19
C GLY A 72 23.42 -1.39 -0.14
N GLY A 73 24.49 -0.60 -0.24
CA GLY A 73 24.86 0.06 -1.50
C GLY A 73 24.93 -0.95 -2.66
N PRO A 74 24.95 -0.48 -3.92
CA PRO A 74 24.95 -1.36 -5.10
C PRO A 74 26.26 -2.16 -5.17
N ALA A 75 26.36 -3.24 -4.40
CA ALA A 75 27.47 -4.17 -4.43
C ALA A 75 27.51 -4.92 -5.78
N SER A 76 26.37 -4.94 -6.49
CA SER A 76 26.18 -5.44 -7.84
C SER A 76 25.08 -4.62 -8.53
N ALA A 77 25.12 -4.52 -9.88
CA ALA A 77 24.08 -3.90 -10.68
C ALA A 77 22.68 -4.48 -10.38
N GLN A 78 22.62 -5.79 -10.12
CA GLN A 78 21.38 -6.52 -9.82
C GLN A 78 20.73 -6.09 -8.50
N THR A 79 21.54 -5.77 -7.47
CA THR A 79 21.02 -5.28 -6.18
C THR A 79 20.52 -3.84 -6.30
N GLY A 80 21.17 -3.04 -7.15
CA GLY A 80 20.71 -1.69 -7.48
C GLY A 80 19.34 -1.70 -8.17
N ASP A 81 19.16 -2.59 -9.15
CA ASP A 81 17.88 -2.75 -9.86
C ASP A 81 16.77 -3.21 -8.90
N LEU A 82 17.07 -4.18 -8.02
CA LEU A 82 16.12 -4.66 -7.01
C LEU A 82 15.65 -3.54 -6.08
N GLN A 83 16.58 -2.71 -5.60
CA GLN A 83 16.27 -1.59 -4.73
C GLN A 83 15.47 -0.52 -5.47
N ALA A 84 15.79 -0.25 -6.74
CA ALA A 84 15.06 0.71 -7.56
C ALA A 84 13.61 0.28 -7.76
N GLU A 85 13.36 -1.00 -8.06
CA GLU A 85 12.00 -1.55 -8.22
C GLU A 85 11.22 -1.51 -6.90
N LEU A 86 11.84 -1.85 -5.77
CA LEU A 86 11.22 -1.73 -4.45
C LEU A 86 10.84 -0.28 -4.13
N GLN A 87 11.76 0.66 -4.34
CA GLN A 87 11.50 2.08 -4.13
C GLN A 87 10.38 2.59 -5.03
N ALA A 88 10.36 2.19 -6.30
CA ALA A 88 9.32 2.57 -7.24
C ALA A 88 7.95 2.01 -6.82
N ALA A 89 7.87 0.74 -6.40
CA ALA A 89 6.65 0.13 -5.87
C ALA A 89 6.14 0.89 -4.63
N LEU A 90 7.00 1.20 -3.65
CA LEU A 90 6.63 1.97 -2.47
C LEU A 90 6.19 3.40 -2.79
N ARG A 91 6.81 4.04 -3.80
CA ARG A 91 6.36 5.35 -4.29
C ARG A 91 4.97 5.27 -4.90
N SER A 92 4.65 4.22 -5.66
CA SER A 92 3.29 4.00 -6.17
C SER A 92 2.29 3.83 -5.02
N VAL A 93 2.63 3.06 -3.98
CA VAL A 93 1.79 2.94 -2.77
C VAL A 93 1.55 4.32 -2.13
N ALA A 94 2.58 5.15 -2.02
CA ALA A 94 2.48 6.49 -1.44
C ALA A 94 1.61 7.46 -2.26
N GLN A 95 1.31 7.15 -3.52
CA GLN A 95 0.41 7.96 -4.37
C GLN A 95 -1.07 7.62 -4.16
N LEU A 96 -1.41 6.42 -3.67
CA LEU A 96 -2.79 5.97 -3.49
C LEU A 96 -3.64 6.84 -2.54
N PRO A 97 -3.12 7.42 -1.44
CA PRO A 97 -3.92 8.24 -0.52
C PRO A 97 -4.57 9.46 -1.18
N SER A 98 -3.96 10.04 -2.22
CA SER A 98 -4.48 11.23 -2.90
C SER A 98 -5.82 10.99 -3.61
N PRO A 99 -5.95 10.04 -4.56
CA PRO A 99 -7.24 9.73 -5.19
C PRO A 99 -8.26 9.16 -4.19
N VAL A 100 -7.83 8.42 -3.16
CA VAL A 100 -8.72 7.94 -2.10
C VAL A 100 -9.29 9.09 -1.28
N GLY A 101 -8.49 10.10 -0.94
CA GLY A 101 -8.93 11.31 -0.24
C GLY A 101 -9.98 12.08 -1.05
N LYS A 102 -9.75 12.27 -2.36
CA LYS A 102 -10.74 12.90 -3.25
C LYS A 102 -12.06 12.14 -3.28
N LEU A 103 -12.02 10.81 -3.27
CA LEU A 103 -13.24 10.00 -3.21
C LEU A 103 -13.98 10.19 -1.89
N GLN A 104 -13.26 10.19 -0.77
CA GLN A 104 -13.84 10.41 0.54
C GLN A 104 -14.52 11.78 0.62
N GLU A 105 -13.88 12.83 0.08
CA GLU A 105 -14.45 14.17 -0.02
C GLU A 105 -15.73 14.19 -0.87
N LEU A 106 -15.71 13.59 -2.07
CA LEU A 106 -16.90 13.51 -2.93
C LEU A 106 -18.06 12.80 -2.25
N VAL A 107 -17.79 11.67 -1.58
CA VAL A 107 -18.80 10.91 -0.85
C VAL A 107 -19.32 11.70 0.35
N ALA A 108 -18.46 12.41 1.08
CA ALA A 108 -18.85 13.24 2.22
C ALA A 108 -19.76 14.39 1.79
N VAL A 109 -19.39 15.13 0.74
CA VAL A 109 -20.21 16.20 0.16
C VAL A 109 -21.56 15.65 -0.32
N ALA A 110 -21.54 14.49 -0.99
CA ALA A 110 -22.76 13.88 -1.48
C ALA A 110 -23.70 13.44 -0.36
N HIS A 111 -23.14 12.93 0.74
CA HIS A 111 -23.90 12.55 1.92
C HIS A 111 -24.50 13.77 2.62
N MET A 112 -23.73 14.85 2.81
CA MET A 112 -24.21 16.08 3.45
C MET A 112 -25.33 16.76 2.67
N THR A 113 -25.18 16.90 1.36
CA THR A 113 -26.20 17.53 0.51
C THR A 113 -27.47 16.68 0.41
N THR A 114 -27.33 15.36 0.38
CA THR A 114 -28.47 14.43 0.46
C THR A 114 -29.20 14.56 1.80
N ARG A 115 -28.47 14.66 2.93
CA ARG A 115 -29.08 14.84 4.25
C ARG A 115 -29.81 16.18 4.37
N ALA A 116 -29.19 17.28 3.95
CA ALA A 116 -29.82 18.59 3.96
C ALA A 116 -31.12 18.63 3.13
N ARG A 117 -31.17 17.90 2.00
CA ARG A 117 -32.38 17.74 1.19
C ARG A 117 -33.47 16.96 1.92
N PHE A 118 -33.12 15.91 2.66
CA PHE A 118 -34.09 15.18 3.49
C PHE A 118 -34.65 16.06 4.61
N ASP A 119 -33.79 16.81 5.31
CA ASP A 119 -34.22 17.71 6.38
C ASP A 119 -35.14 18.83 5.86
N LEU A 120 -34.85 19.39 4.67
CA LEU A 120 -35.74 20.37 4.02
C LEU A 120 -37.09 19.75 3.65
N ARG A 121 -37.09 18.53 3.09
CA ARG A 121 -38.35 17.82 2.78
C ARG A 121 -39.18 17.59 4.02
N GLU A 122 -38.57 17.21 5.13
CA GLU A 122 -39.26 17.00 6.41
C GLU A 122 -39.90 18.29 6.91
N LYS A 123 -39.21 19.44 6.78
CA LYS A 123 -39.77 20.75 7.10
C LYS A 123 -40.96 21.13 6.21
N HIS A 124 -40.88 20.91 4.90
CA HIS A 124 -41.99 21.18 3.98
C HIS A 124 -43.21 20.29 4.27
N ILE A 125 -42.96 19.02 4.60
CA ILE A 125 -43.99 18.07 5.06
C ILE A 125 -44.68 18.58 6.32
N GLN A 126 -43.92 19.02 7.33
CA GLN A 126 -44.46 19.59 8.56
C GLN A 126 -45.23 20.89 8.33
N ALA A 127 -44.84 21.69 7.34
CA ALA A 127 -45.53 22.93 6.95
C ALA A 127 -46.82 22.70 6.14
N GLY A 128 -47.16 21.44 5.82
CA GLY A 128 -48.37 21.10 5.05
C GLY A 128 -48.25 21.33 3.55
N GLU A 129 -47.05 21.61 3.04
CA GLU A 129 -46.76 21.82 1.62
C GLU A 129 -46.51 20.47 0.92
N TRP A 130 -47.59 19.73 0.66
CA TRP A 130 -47.53 18.46 -0.06
C TRP A 130 -47.67 18.67 -1.57
N GLY A 131 -46.69 18.23 -2.36
CA GLY A 131 -46.89 18.04 -3.81
C GLY A 131 -46.22 19.02 -4.78
N SER A 132 -45.25 19.84 -4.38
CA SER A 132 -44.40 20.54 -5.36
C SER A 132 -43.41 19.57 -6.02
N SER A 133 -43.92 18.71 -6.92
CA SER A 133 -43.18 17.59 -7.52
C SER A 133 -42.17 17.98 -8.60
N ALA A 134 -42.15 19.25 -9.03
CA ALA A 134 -41.30 19.72 -10.12
C ALA A 134 -39.79 19.75 -9.80
N SER A 135 -39.39 19.67 -8.53
CA SER A 135 -37.98 19.68 -8.11
C SER A 135 -37.41 18.30 -7.76
N LEU A 136 -38.17 17.22 -7.98
CA LEU A 136 -37.89 15.89 -7.44
C LEU A 136 -37.30 14.90 -8.46
N GLN A 137 -36.59 15.37 -9.48
CA GLN A 137 -35.66 14.48 -10.17
C GLN A 137 -34.52 14.15 -9.20
N PRO A 138 -34.20 12.86 -8.96
CA PRO A 138 -33.02 12.49 -8.20
C PRO A 138 -31.79 12.84 -9.04
N ALA A 139 -31.40 14.11 -9.07
CA ALA A 139 -30.09 14.49 -9.57
C ALA A 139 -29.08 13.72 -8.73
N SER A 140 -28.38 12.76 -9.35
CA SER A 140 -27.33 12.01 -8.69
C SER A 140 -26.33 13.02 -8.14
N VAL A 141 -26.28 13.13 -6.83
CA VAL A 141 -25.46 14.13 -6.13
C VAL A 141 -23.97 13.89 -6.39
N ILE A 142 -23.62 12.65 -6.74
CA ILE A 142 -22.27 12.26 -7.11
C ILE A 142 -22.05 12.55 -8.59
N ASP A 143 -21.10 13.43 -8.86
CA ASP A 143 -20.58 13.69 -10.19
C ASP A 143 -19.91 12.43 -10.75
N LYS A 144 -20.43 11.94 -11.89
CA LYS A 144 -19.94 10.73 -12.54
C LYS A 144 -18.58 10.94 -13.20
N ASP A 145 -18.30 12.13 -13.69
CA ASP A 145 -17.05 12.45 -14.37
C ASP A 145 -15.92 12.52 -13.34
N ALA A 146 -16.17 13.15 -12.19
CA ALA A 146 -15.24 13.13 -11.06
C ALA A 146 -14.92 11.71 -10.55
N VAL A 147 -15.93 10.82 -10.51
CA VAL A 147 -15.71 9.40 -10.15
C VAL A 147 -14.88 8.68 -11.22
N ALA A 148 -15.09 8.98 -12.50
CA ALA A 148 -14.29 8.41 -13.59
C ALA A 148 -12.83 8.87 -13.53
N ASP A 149 -12.57 10.14 -13.20
CA ASP A 149 -11.22 10.68 -13.02
C ASP A 149 -10.47 10.03 -11.86
N ILE A 150 -11.14 9.86 -10.72
CA ILE A 150 -10.59 9.15 -9.56
C ILE A 150 -10.30 7.69 -9.92
N ARG A 151 -11.23 7.03 -10.60
CA ARG A 151 -11.01 5.65 -11.08
C ARG A 151 -9.76 5.57 -11.94
N GLY A 152 -9.62 6.45 -12.93
CA GLY A 152 -8.43 6.50 -13.78
C GLY A 152 -7.15 6.75 -12.99
N ALA A 153 -7.19 7.61 -11.97
CA ALA A 153 -6.05 7.84 -11.10
C ALA A 153 -5.66 6.60 -10.28
N VAL A 154 -6.62 5.89 -9.67
CA VAL A 154 -6.33 4.66 -8.93
C VAL A 154 -5.84 3.55 -9.86
N GLN A 155 -6.42 3.43 -11.06
CA GLN A 155 -5.97 2.44 -12.05
C GLN A 155 -4.53 2.68 -12.50
N ARG A 156 -4.13 3.93 -12.70
CA ARG A 156 -2.73 4.28 -13.00
C ARG A 156 -1.80 3.88 -11.85
N VAL A 157 -2.12 4.29 -10.63
CA VAL A 157 -1.34 3.93 -9.43
C VAL A 157 -1.22 2.42 -9.26
N ASN A 158 -2.31 1.68 -9.50
CA ASN A 158 -2.32 0.23 -9.42
C ASN A 158 -1.46 -0.41 -10.52
N ALA A 159 -1.55 0.08 -11.76
CA ALA A 159 -0.74 -0.43 -12.88
C ALA A 159 0.75 -0.23 -12.60
N ASP A 160 1.16 0.97 -12.16
CA ASP A 160 2.54 1.29 -11.81
C ASP A 160 3.02 0.39 -10.66
N PHE A 161 2.21 0.26 -9.61
CA PHE A 161 2.53 -0.63 -8.49
C PHE A 161 2.73 -2.08 -8.93
N LYS A 162 1.79 -2.64 -9.71
CA LYS A 162 1.86 -4.01 -10.22
C LYS A 162 3.09 -4.24 -11.09
N GLN A 163 3.41 -3.29 -11.96
CA GLN A 163 4.59 -3.35 -12.81
C GLN A 163 5.87 -3.49 -11.95
N HIS A 164 6.04 -2.59 -10.98
CA HIS A 164 7.22 -2.58 -10.12
C HIS A 164 7.26 -3.76 -9.15
N GLN A 165 6.12 -4.18 -8.60
CA GLN A 165 6.01 -5.36 -7.74
C GLN A 165 6.41 -6.63 -8.51
N GLN A 166 5.93 -6.80 -9.74
CA GLN A 166 6.29 -7.96 -10.56
C GLN A 166 7.77 -7.94 -10.97
N ALA A 167 8.32 -6.78 -11.31
CA ALA A 167 9.74 -6.63 -11.59
C ALA A 167 10.59 -6.97 -10.36
N PHE A 168 10.20 -6.45 -9.19
CA PHE A 168 10.82 -6.78 -7.92
C PHE A 168 10.78 -8.28 -7.60
N ILE A 169 9.63 -8.94 -7.74
CA ILE A 169 9.50 -10.39 -7.51
C ILE A 169 10.41 -11.18 -8.46
N ARG A 170 10.47 -10.84 -9.75
CA ARG A 170 11.38 -11.49 -10.71
C ARG A 170 12.84 -11.34 -10.31
N LEU A 171 13.25 -10.15 -9.88
CA LEU A 171 14.61 -9.90 -9.41
C LEU A 171 14.92 -10.62 -8.09
N LEU A 172 13.94 -10.75 -7.19
CA LEU A 172 14.06 -11.54 -5.97
C LEU A 172 14.30 -13.02 -6.25
N GLN A 173 13.63 -13.61 -7.25
CA GLN A 173 13.81 -15.03 -7.62
C GLN A 173 15.24 -15.35 -8.09
N LEU A 174 15.97 -14.34 -8.57
CA LEU A 174 17.37 -14.49 -8.98
C LEU A 174 18.34 -14.41 -7.80
N GLN A 175 17.89 -13.99 -6.63
CA GLN A 175 18.72 -13.92 -5.42
C GLN A 175 18.82 -15.30 -4.77
N ALA A 176 20.03 -15.68 -4.35
CA ALA A 176 20.30 -16.95 -3.68
C ALA A 176 20.06 -16.91 -2.15
N ASP A 177 19.69 -15.76 -1.59
CA ASP A 177 19.55 -15.57 -0.15
C ASP A 177 18.28 -16.25 0.38
N VAL A 178 18.43 -17.13 1.38
CA VAL A 178 17.34 -17.93 1.95
C VAL A 178 16.28 -17.04 2.59
N ASP A 179 16.70 -15.95 3.24
CA ASP A 179 15.78 -15.04 3.92
C ASP A 179 14.85 -14.33 2.90
N LEU A 180 15.37 -14.05 1.70
CA LEU A 180 14.60 -13.46 0.60
C LEU A 180 13.59 -14.45 -0.02
N GLN A 181 13.82 -15.75 0.10
CA GLN A 181 12.85 -16.76 -0.36
C GLN A 181 11.59 -16.79 0.53
N PHE A 182 11.72 -16.54 1.84
CA PHE A 182 10.56 -16.39 2.72
C PHE A 182 9.75 -15.13 2.40
N LEU A 183 10.43 -14.02 2.10
CA LEU A 183 9.77 -12.82 1.60
C LEU A 183 9.03 -13.09 0.28
N LEU A 184 9.70 -13.76 -0.66
CA LEU A 184 9.10 -14.14 -1.94
C LEU A 184 7.81 -14.94 -1.74
N PHE A 185 7.82 -15.96 -0.87
CA PHE A 185 6.64 -16.78 -0.59
C PHE A 185 5.47 -15.94 -0.03
N ARG A 186 5.73 -15.01 0.90
CA ARG A 186 4.71 -14.11 1.44
C ARG A 186 4.16 -13.14 0.40
N LEU A 187 4.98 -12.75 -0.57
CA LEU A 187 4.59 -11.86 -1.65
C LEU A 187 3.84 -12.60 -2.77
N ASP A 188 4.20 -13.85 -3.08
CA ASP A 188 3.57 -14.64 -4.14
C ASP A 188 2.12 -15.02 -3.78
N GLN A 189 1.86 -15.35 -2.52
CA GLN A 189 0.50 -15.59 -2.02
C GLN A 189 -0.45 -14.39 -2.20
N SER A 190 0.09 -13.17 -2.28
CA SER A 190 -0.72 -11.97 -2.57
C SER A 190 -1.18 -11.89 -4.04
N GLY A 191 -0.46 -12.56 -4.96
CA GLY A 191 -0.84 -12.67 -6.37
C GLY A 191 -1.97 -13.67 -6.61
N GLU A 192 -1.96 -14.81 -5.91
CA GLU A 192 -2.95 -15.88 -6.09
C GLU A 192 -4.32 -15.54 -5.48
N SER A 193 -4.37 -14.77 -4.39
CA SER A 193 -5.65 -14.41 -3.74
C SER A 193 -6.56 -13.48 -4.58
N ASN A 194 -6.06 -12.91 -5.67
CA ASN A 194 -6.83 -12.02 -6.55
C ASN A 194 -7.38 -12.73 -7.81
N ALA A 195 -7.21 -14.06 -7.90
CA ALA A 195 -7.69 -14.90 -9.00
C ALA A 195 -8.99 -15.69 -8.68
N ILE A 196 -9.61 -15.45 -7.50
CA ILE A 196 -10.86 -16.10 -7.06
C ILE A 196 -11.94 -15.05 -6.77
#